data_AF-A0AAW6Y3P4-F1
#
_entry.id   AF-A0AAW6Y3P4-F1
#
_cell.length_a   1.000
_cell.length_b   1.000
_cell.length_c   1.000
_cell.angle_alpha   90.00
_cell.angle_beta   90.00
_cell.angle_gamma   90.00
#
_symmetry.space_group_name_H-M   'P 1'
#
loop_
_entity.id
_entity.type
_entity.pdbx_description
1 polymer ?
#
loop_
_entity_poly.entity_id
_entity_poly.type
_entity_poly.pdbx_seq_one_letter_code
_entity_poly.pdbx_strand_id
1 'polypeptide(L)'
;ALVRAGVRSELSAFPERVEVVGEAADVESALEVVTLTSPDVVLLDVHLPGGRGGGGAEVASQISTVTKCLALSVSDAATDV
;
A
#
# COMPACT_ATOMS: atom_id res chain seq x y z
N ALA A 1 9.34 -2.29 7.23
CA ALA A 1 9.96 -0.96 7.04
C ALA A 1 10.88 -0.91 5.82
N LEU A 2 11.81 -1.87 5.65
CA LEU A 2 12.76 -1.88 4.52
C LEU A 2 12.08 -1.82 3.14
N VAL A 3 11.05 -2.67 2.91
CA VAL A 3 10.32 -2.70 1.63
C VAL A 3 9.70 -1.33 1.31
N ARG A 4 8.94 -0.76 2.25
CA ARG A 4 8.32 0.57 2.08
C ARG A 4 9.35 1.67 1.78
N ALA A 5 10.48 1.69 2.48
CA ALA A 5 11.54 2.66 2.23
C ALA A 5 12.14 2.52 0.83
N GLY A 6 12.36 1.29 0.36
CA GLY A 6 12.84 1.02 -1.00
C GLY A 6 11.85 1.46 -2.06
N VAL A 7 10.58 1.07 -1.92
CA VAL A 7 9.48 1.46 -2.82
C VAL A 7 9.34 2.97 -2.90
N ARG A 8 9.34 3.68 -1.76
CA ARG A 8 9.29 5.15 -1.72
C ARG A 8 10.46 5.77 -2.47
N SER A 9 11.67 5.24 -2.29
CA SER A 9 12.87 5.73 -2.97
C SER A 9 12.75 5.60 -4.48
N GLU A 10 12.27 4.45 -4.97
CA GLU A 10 12.06 4.21 -6.41
C GLU A 10 10.99 5.14 -6.99
N LEU A 11 9.86 5.32 -6.31
CA LEU A 11 8.80 6.23 -6.77
C LEU A 11 9.26 7.69 -6.79
N SER A 12 10.06 8.08 -5.79
CA SER A 12 10.63 9.43 -5.69
C SER A 12 11.60 9.77 -6.82
N ALA A 13 12.07 8.78 -7.60
CA ALA A 13 12.88 9.00 -8.79
C ALA A 13 12.06 9.54 -9.99
N PHE A 14 10.72 9.51 -9.91
CA PHE A 14 9.81 9.96 -10.98
C PHE A 14 8.82 11.04 -10.49
N PRO A 15 9.29 12.18 -9.95
CA PRO A 15 8.43 13.18 -9.30
C PRO A 15 7.43 13.86 -10.23
N GLU A 16 7.69 13.89 -11.54
CA GLU A 16 6.73 14.43 -12.52
C GLU A 16 5.58 13.46 -12.84
N ARG A 17 5.64 12.22 -12.35
CA ARG A 17 4.65 11.16 -12.63
C ARG A 17 3.93 10.67 -11.37
N VAL A 18 4.64 10.60 -10.25
CA VAL A 18 4.11 10.05 -8.99
C VAL A 18 4.55 10.96 -7.84
N GLU A 19 3.56 11.40 -7.06
CA GLU A 19 3.77 12.05 -5.78
C GLU A 19 3.39 11.08 -4.65
N VAL A 20 4.28 10.91 -3.68
CA VAL A 20 3.97 10.13 -2.47
C VAL A 20 3.31 11.06 -1.47
N VAL A 21 1.98 11.03 -1.41
CA VAL A 21 1.17 11.92 -0.55
C VAL A 21 1.02 11.42 0.89
N GLY A 22 1.37 10.17 1.17
CA GLY A 22 1.30 9.60 2.51
C GLY A 22 1.88 8.19 2.62
N GLU A 23 2.18 7.78 3.84
CA GLU A 23 2.69 6.44 4.17
C GLU A 23 1.99 5.90 5.41
N ALA A 24 1.74 4.59 5.42
CA ALA A 24 1.13 3.89 6.55
C ALA A 24 1.90 2.60 6.87
N ALA A 25 1.77 2.14 8.12
CA ALA A 25 2.46 0.95 8.62
C ALA A 25 1.52 -0.19 9.02
N ASP A 26 0.24 0.10 9.19
CA ASP A 26 -0.80 -0.79 9.69
C ASP A 26 -2.18 -0.37 9.16
N VAL A 27 -3.19 -1.20 9.42
CA VAL A 27 -4.52 -1.04 8.83
C VAL A 27 -5.15 0.28 9.25
N GLU A 28 -4.99 0.65 10.53
CA GLU A 28 -5.56 1.88 11.09
C GLU A 28 -4.95 3.12 10.43
N SER A 29 -3.62 3.23 10.44
CA SER A 29 -2.90 4.35 9.80
C SER A 29 -3.14 4.42 8.29
N ALA A 30 -3.35 3.28 7.62
CA ALA A 30 -3.64 3.27 6.18
C ALA A 30 -4.98 3.94 5.87
N LEU A 31 -6.03 3.63 6.64
CA LEU A 31 -7.35 4.22 6.47
C LEU A 31 -7.34 5.72 6.79
N GLU A 32 -6.63 6.12 7.85
CA GLU A 32 -6.46 7.52 8.21
C GLU A 32 -5.75 8.30 7.08
N VAL A 33 -4.62 7.80 6.59
CA VAL A 33 -3.86 8.45 5.52
C VAL A 33 -4.67 8.57 4.24
N VAL A 34 -5.38 7.52 3.83
CA VAL A 34 -6.23 7.56 2.63
C VAL A 34 -7.33 8.61 2.78
N THR A 35 -7.95 8.70 3.95
CA THR A 35 -8.99 9.70 4.23
C THR A 35 -8.43 11.13 4.18
N LEU A 36 -7.25 11.36 4.77
CA LEU A 36 -6.63 12.69 4.85
C LEU A 36 -6.06 13.16 3.51
N THR A 37 -5.53 12.24 2.70
CA THR A 37 -4.75 12.59 1.49
C THR A 37 -5.51 12.33 0.19
N SER A 38 -6.62 11.59 0.23
CA SER A 38 -7.44 11.24 -0.95
C SER A 38 -6.61 10.82 -2.18
N PRO A 39 -5.72 9.81 -2.06
CA PRO A 39 -4.82 9.44 -3.13
C PRO A 39 -5.56 8.78 -4.31
N ASP A 40 -5.04 8.98 -5.52
CA ASP A 40 -5.55 8.32 -6.73
C ASP A 40 -5.33 6.80 -6.72
N VAL A 41 -4.17 6.40 -6.18
CA VAL A 41 -3.72 5.00 -6.11
C VAL A 41 -3.08 4.74 -4.75
N VAL A 42 -3.41 3.61 -4.15
CA VAL A 42 -2.75 3.06 -2.97
C VAL A 42 -1.95 1.84 -3.37
N LEU A 43 -0.65 1.88 -3.08
CA LEU A 43 0.23 0.73 -3.16
C LEU A 43 0.17 -0.02 -1.84
N LEU A 44 -0.38 -1.24 -1.85
CA LEU A 44 -0.86 -1.91 -0.66
C LEU A 44 -0.17 -3.26 -0.47
N ASP A 45 0.59 -3.42 0.62
CA ASP A 45 1.10 -4.74 1.00
C ASP A 45 -0.08 -5.65 1.39
N VAL A 46 -0.08 -6.89 0.88
CA VAL A 46 -1.08 -7.89 1.23
C VAL A 46 -0.97 -8.34 2.69
N HIS A 47 0.21 -8.16 3.32
CA HIS A 47 0.49 -8.46 4.72
C HIS A 47 0.67 -7.17 5.53
N LEU A 48 -0.44 -6.65 6.03
CA LEU A 48 -0.48 -5.44 6.83
C LEU A 48 -0.87 -5.78 8.29
N PRO A 49 -0.10 -5.34 9.30
CA PRO A 49 -0.46 -5.57 10.70
C PRO A 49 -1.73 -4.79 11.08
N GLY A 50 -2.44 -5.27 12.10
CA GLY A 50 -3.69 -4.66 12.60
C GLY A 50 -4.97 -5.20 11.97
N GLY A 51 -4.88 -6.05 10.95
CA GLY A 51 -6.02 -6.75 10.36
C GLY A 51 -6.35 -8.10 11.00
N ARG A 52 -7.56 -8.60 10.75
CA ARG A 52 -8.06 -9.91 11.20
C ARG A 52 -7.67 -11.08 10.30
N GLY A 53 -7.23 -10.84 9.07
CA GLY A 53 -6.97 -11.89 8.06
C GLY A 53 -5.90 -11.58 7.01
N GLY A 54 -5.02 -10.62 7.27
CA GLY A 54 -3.94 -10.19 6.38
C GLY A 54 -3.81 -8.68 6.26
N GLY A 55 -4.85 -7.92 6.65
CA GLY A 55 -4.84 -6.45 6.71
C GLY A 55 -4.93 -5.76 5.35
N GLY A 56 -4.18 -6.18 4.34
CA GLY A 56 -4.23 -5.59 3.00
C GLY A 56 -5.62 -5.72 2.35
N ALA A 57 -6.21 -6.91 2.40
CA ALA A 57 -7.58 -7.11 1.87
C ALA A 57 -8.63 -6.29 2.62
N GLU A 58 -8.44 -6.07 3.93
CA GLU A 58 -9.34 -5.28 4.76
C GLU A 58 -9.29 -3.80 4.35
N VAL A 59 -8.09 -3.23 4.22
CA VAL A 59 -7.90 -1.87 3.70
C VAL A 59 -8.52 -1.72 2.31
N ALA A 60 -8.19 -2.63 1.38
CA ALA A 60 -8.70 -2.60 0.02
C ALA A 60 -10.24 -2.62 -0.02
N SER A 61 -10.87 -3.48 0.79
CA SER A 61 -12.33 -3.55 0.84
C SER A 61 -12.99 -2.24 1.26
N GLN A 62 -12.35 -1.49 2.19
CA GLN A 62 -12.89 -0.24 2.70
C GLN A 62 -12.65 0.94 1.76
N ILE A 63 -11.56 0.95 1.00
CA ILE A 63 -11.18 2.09 0.15
C ILE A 63 -11.48 1.88 -1.34
N SER A 64 -11.83 0.66 -1.78
CA SER A 64 -12.02 0.29 -3.19
C SER A 64 -13.07 1.12 -3.95
N THR A 65 -13.99 1.77 -3.25
CA THR A 65 -15.01 2.63 -3.87
C THR A 65 -14.51 4.05 -4.16
N VAL A 66 -13.42 4.47 -3.51
CA VAL A 66 -12.89 5.84 -3.58
C VAL A 66 -11.48 5.91 -4.16
N THR A 67 -10.70 4.84 -4.05
CA THR A 67 -9.28 4.81 -4.42
C THR A 67 -8.92 3.47 -5.08
N LYS A 68 -8.09 3.53 -6.13
CA LYS A 68 -7.57 2.32 -6.80
C LYS A 68 -6.49 1.68 -5.94
N CYS A 69 -6.49 0.34 -5.84
CA CYS A 69 -5.47 -0.39 -5.11
C CYS A 69 -4.57 -1.19 -6.05
N LEU A 70 -3.25 -1.05 -5.89
CA LEU A 70 -2.25 -1.93 -6.47
C LEU A 70 -1.63 -2.76 -5.35
N ALA A 71 -1.90 -4.07 -5.34
CA ALA A 71 -1.41 -4.96 -4.30
C ALA A 71 0.06 -5.34 -4.52
N LEU A 72 0.85 -5.33 -3.45
CA LEU A 72 2.20 -5.86 -3.38
C LEU A 72 2.18 -7.19 -2.63
N SER A 73 2.63 -8.25 -3.29
CA SER A 73 2.89 -9.55 -2.66
C SER A 73 4.32 -9.96 -2.93
N VAL A 74 4.97 -10.58 -1.95
CA VAL A 74 6.21 -11.31 -2.15
C VAL A 74 5.86 -12.78 -2.33
N SER A 75 6.22 -13.40 -3.46
CA SER A 75 6.17 -14.86 -3.58
C SER A 75 7.55 -15.41 -3.18
N ASP A 76 7.59 -16.32 -2.21
CA ASP A 76 8.82 -17.03 -1.78
C ASP A 76 8.87 -18.46 -2.35
N ALA A 77 8.03 -18.79 -3.33
CA ALA A 77 8.04 -20.12 -3.93
C ALA A 77 9.12 -20.20 -5.02
N ALA A 78 10.12 -21.06 -4.81
CA ALA A 78 11.09 -21.47 -5.84
C ALA A 78 10.44 -22.25 -7.01
N THR A 79 9.13 -22.12 -7.24
CA THR A 79 8.35 -22.85 -8.24
C THR A 79 7.41 -21.97 -9.06
N ASP A 80 7.40 -20.66 -8.85
CA ASP A 80 6.59 -19.74 -9.66
C ASP A 80 7.41 -19.14 -10.83
N VAL A 81 7.91 -20.01 -11.73
CA VAL A 81 8.30 -19.71 -13.13
C VAL A 81 7.94 -20.86 -14.05
#